data_AF-A0A2M7VNM6-F1
#
_entry.id   AF-A0A2M7VNM6-F1
#
_cell.length_a   1.000
_cell.length_b   1.000
_cell.length_c   1.000
_cell.angle_alpha   90.00
_cell.angle_beta   90.00
_cell.angle_gamma   90.00
#
_symmetry.space_group_name_H-M   'P 1'
#
loop_
_entity.id
_entity.type
_entity.pdbx_description
1 polymer ?
#
loop_
_entity_poly.entity_id
_entity_poly.type
_entity_poly.pdbx_seq_one_letter_code
_entity_poly.pdbx_strand_id
1 'polypeptide(L)'
;MKKLIFTLAASSILIAFVFTSCNNTAKNAEDSKNALLKAADDLNNAKQAYLLDVENYRNEILAKIEKNKLFIKDFKIKMKNENADVKAIYEKQIDLLEERNNAMKLKLDAYQINEKDDWRKFKTEFNHDMDELGKAFSDLTIKNVN
;
A
#
# COMPACT_ATOMS: atom_id res chain seq x y z
N MET A 1 5.56 60.51 3.53
CA MET A 1 6.17 61.51 4.44
C MET A 1 6.39 60.87 5.79
N LYS A 2 7.62 60.98 6.29
CA LYS A 2 8.13 60.39 7.53
C LYS A 2 7.48 61.05 8.74
N LYS A 3 7.18 60.27 9.78
CA LYS A 3 7.37 60.72 11.17
C LYS A 3 8.04 59.59 11.95
N LEU A 4 9.35 59.79 12.13
CA LEU A 4 10.21 59.11 13.07
C LEU A 4 9.80 59.53 14.49
N ILE A 5 9.54 58.58 15.37
CA ILE A 5 9.61 58.82 16.80
C ILE A 5 10.77 57.98 17.31
N PHE A 6 11.84 58.71 17.62
CA PHE A 6 13.01 58.22 18.35
C PHE A 6 12.64 58.10 19.82
N THR A 7 12.73 56.89 20.37
CA THR A 7 12.91 56.68 21.81
C THR A 7 14.23 55.96 22.02
N LEU A 8 15.19 56.74 22.50
CA LEU A 8 16.52 56.35 22.91
C LEU A 8 16.53 56.26 24.43
N ALA A 9 16.88 55.08 24.98
CA ALA A 9 17.49 54.80 26.30
C ALA A 9 17.04 53.40 26.75
N ALA A 10 17.86 52.50 27.30
CA ALA A 10 19.31 52.47 27.52
C ALA A 10 19.70 50.99 27.69
N SER A 11 20.97 50.71 27.44
CA SER A 11 21.65 49.42 27.47
C SER A 11 21.44 48.56 28.71
N SER A 12 21.19 47.26 28.49
CA SER A 12 21.91 46.20 29.21
C SER A 12 21.87 44.91 28.38
N ILE A 13 22.77 44.80 27.41
CA ILE A 13 23.22 43.48 26.96
C ILE A 13 24.06 42.93 28.11
N LEU A 14 23.42 42.20 29.02
CA LEU A 14 24.13 41.30 29.92
C LEU A 14 24.53 40.09 29.09
N ILE A 15 25.70 40.18 28.43
CA ILE A 15 26.45 38.98 28.10
C ILE A 15 26.96 38.45 29.45
N ALA A 16 26.13 37.64 30.10
CA ALA A 16 26.66 36.67 31.02
C ALA A 16 27.39 35.62 30.16
N PHE A 17 28.68 35.85 29.92
CA PHE A 17 29.61 34.78 29.59
C PHE A 17 29.67 33.86 30.81
N VAL A 18 28.66 33.01 30.96
CA VAL A 18 28.82 31.83 31.80
C VAL A 18 29.68 30.89 30.97
N PHE A 19 30.98 30.93 31.23
CA PHE A 19 31.91 29.88 30.84
C PHE A 19 31.55 28.59 31.58
N THR A 20 30.42 27.97 31.23
CA THR A 20 30.24 26.55 31.48
C THR A 20 31.03 25.82 30.40
N SER A 21 32.29 25.52 30.73
CA SER A 21 33.08 24.39 30.22
C SER A 21 32.56 23.76 28.93
N CYS A 22 33.26 23.99 27.81
CA CYS A 22 33.07 23.35 26.50
C CYS A 22 33.28 21.81 26.48
N ASN A 23 32.96 21.08 27.56
CA ASN A 23 32.94 19.61 27.57
C ASN A 23 31.55 19.03 27.28
N ASN A 24 30.46 19.79 27.43
CA ASN A 24 29.10 19.28 27.22
C ASN A 24 28.61 19.44 25.76
N THR A 25 29.15 20.40 25.02
CA THR A 25 28.73 20.69 23.64
C THR A 25 29.15 19.61 22.64
N ALA A 26 30.34 19.02 22.82
CA ALA A 26 30.83 17.92 21.99
C ALA A 26 30.01 16.64 22.19
N LYS A 27 29.67 16.30 23.44
CA LYS A 27 28.82 15.15 23.78
C LYS A 27 27.41 15.29 23.18
N ASN A 28 26.80 16.47 23.32
CA ASN A 28 25.48 16.75 22.72
C ASN A 28 25.51 16.69 21.18
N ALA A 29 26.62 17.08 20.54
CA ALA A 29 26.79 16.99 19.10
C ALA A 29 26.96 15.54 18.61
N GLU A 30 27.69 14.71 19.37
CA GLU A 30 27.89 13.29 19.06
C GLU A 30 26.62 12.46 19.30
N ASP A 31 25.89 12.71 20.38
CA ASP A 31 24.58 12.09 20.64
C ASP A 31 23.56 12.47 19.55
N SER A 32 23.56 13.73 19.11
CA SER A 32 22.72 14.18 18.00
C SER A 32 23.09 13.50 16.68
N LYS A 33 24.39 13.34 16.40
CA LYS A 33 24.86 12.62 15.21
C LYS A 33 24.46 11.14 15.24
N ASN A 34 24.60 10.48 16.39
CA ASN A 34 24.20 9.09 16.56
C ASN A 34 22.68 8.91 16.43
N ALA A 35 21.88 9.84 16.97
CA ALA A 35 20.43 9.84 16.78
C ALA A 35 20.03 10.01 15.31
N LEU A 36 20.72 10.89 14.57
CA LEU A 36 20.50 11.08 13.13
C LEU A 36 20.87 9.84 12.31
N LEU A 37 22.01 9.21 12.61
CA LEU A 37 22.43 7.97 11.96
C LEU A 37 21.42 6.85 12.21
N LYS A 38 20.99 6.67 13.46
CA LYS A 38 19.96 5.68 13.80
C LYS A 38 18.64 5.97 13.09
N ALA A 39 18.20 7.23 13.05
CA ALA A 39 16.98 7.62 12.35
C ALA A 39 17.08 7.36 10.84
N ALA A 40 18.26 7.58 10.24
CA ALA A 40 18.51 7.27 8.83
C ALA A 40 18.47 5.75 8.56
N ASP A 41 19.08 4.95 9.42
CA ASP A 41 19.05 3.49 9.34
C ASP A 41 17.62 2.95 9.51
N ASP A 42 16.89 3.43 10.52
CA ASP A 42 15.49 3.06 10.77
C ASP A 42 14.60 3.42 9.56
N LEU A 43 14.82 4.59 8.96
CA LEU A 43 14.11 5.02 7.74
C LEU A 43 14.43 4.12 6.54
N ASN A 44 15.71 3.78 6.34
CA ASN A 44 16.13 2.91 5.25
C ASN A 44 15.54 1.49 5.41
N ASN A 45 15.60 0.95 6.62
CA ASN A 45 15.01 -0.35 6.95
C ASN A 45 13.49 -0.34 6.72
N ALA A 46 12.78 0.71 7.16
CA ALA A 46 11.36 0.86 6.94
C ALA A 46 11.00 0.93 5.44
N LYS A 47 11.83 1.62 4.64
CA LYS A 47 11.66 1.70 3.18
C LYS A 47 11.86 0.34 2.52
N GLN A 48 12.90 -0.42 2.90
CA GLN A 48 13.15 -1.75 2.35
C GLN A 48 12.03 -2.73 2.71
N ALA A 49 11.59 -2.73 3.98
CA ALA A 49 10.47 -3.56 4.42
C ALA A 49 9.18 -3.24 3.67
N TYR A 50 8.91 -1.96 3.40
CA TYR A 50 7.77 -1.54 2.60
C TYR A 50 7.84 -2.05 1.15
N LEU A 51 8.99 -1.89 0.48
CA LEU A 51 9.17 -2.37 -0.89
C LEU A 51 8.99 -3.89 -0.99
N LEU A 52 9.55 -4.63 -0.03
CA LEU A 52 9.42 -6.08 0.03
C LEU A 52 7.96 -6.53 0.27
N ASP A 53 7.22 -5.83 1.12
CA ASP A 53 5.80 -6.09 1.36
C ASP A 53 4.97 -5.86 0.09
N VAL A 54 5.25 -4.80 -0.67
CA VAL A 54 4.60 -4.55 -1.97
C VAL A 54 4.89 -5.65 -2.98
N GLU A 55 6.15 -6.07 -3.10
CA GLU A 55 6.55 -7.14 -4.02
C GLU A 55 5.91 -8.48 -3.66
N ASN A 56 5.97 -8.88 -2.39
CA ASN A 56 5.38 -10.11 -1.91
C ASN A 56 3.87 -10.15 -2.13
N TYR A 57 3.18 -9.04 -1.82
CA TYR A 57 1.75 -8.94 -2.03
C TYR A 57 1.38 -9.04 -3.52
N ARG A 58 2.13 -8.38 -4.42
CA ARG A 58 1.92 -8.49 -5.86
C ARG A 58 2.02 -9.94 -6.33
N ASN A 59 3.06 -10.65 -5.89
CA ASN A 59 3.25 -12.06 -6.23
C ASN A 59 2.09 -12.94 -5.73
N GLU A 60 1.64 -12.73 -4.49
CA GLU A 60 0.50 -13.45 -3.92
C GLU A 60 -0.79 -13.22 -4.74
N ILE A 61 -1.10 -11.97 -5.06
CA ILE A 61 -2.30 -11.63 -5.84
C ILE A 61 -2.22 -12.16 -7.26
N LEU A 62 -1.08 -12.06 -7.93
CA LEU A 62 -0.91 -12.62 -9.27
C LEU A 62 -1.13 -14.14 -9.28
N ALA A 63 -0.68 -14.85 -8.26
CA ALA A 63 -0.97 -16.27 -8.11
C ALA A 63 -2.47 -16.56 -7.94
N LYS A 64 -3.20 -15.74 -7.16
CA LYS A 64 -4.67 -15.86 -7.03
C LYS A 64 -5.39 -15.58 -8.35
N ILE A 65 -4.98 -14.54 -9.08
CA ILE A 65 -5.53 -14.20 -10.40
C ILE A 65 -5.32 -15.34 -11.40
N GLU A 66 -4.15 -15.97 -11.39
CA GLU A 66 -3.87 -17.10 -12.29
C GLU A 66 -4.69 -18.34 -11.91
N LYS A 67 -4.83 -18.61 -10.61
CA LYS A 67 -5.71 -19.67 -10.11
C LYS A 67 -7.16 -19.48 -10.58
N ASN A 68 -7.66 -18.23 -10.57
CA ASN A 68 -8.99 -17.91 -11.07
C ASN A 68 -9.13 -18.21 -12.58
N LYS A 69 -8.11 -17.88 -13.39
CA LYS A 69 -8.12 -18.22 -14.83
C LYS A 69 -8.14 -19.73 -15.08
N LEU A 70 -7.35 -20.49 -14.33
CA LEU A 70 -7.36 -21.96 -14.40
C LEU A 70 -8.73 -22.52 -14.03
N PHE A 71 -9.34 -22.01 -12.95
CA PHE A 71 -10.68 -22.38 -12.57
C PHE A 71 -11.70 -22.13 -13.70
N ILE A 72 -11.66 -20.96 -14.35
CA ILE A 72 -12.55 -20.64 -15.47
C ILE A 72 -12.34 -21.60 -16.64
N LYS A 73 -11.09 -21.89 -16.98
CA LYS A 73 -10.74 -22.83 -18.05
C LYS A 73 -11.33 -24.22 -17.76
N ASP A 74 -11.17 -24.71 -16.54
CA ASP A 74 -11.69 -26.01 -16.13
C ASP A 74 -13.23 -26.03 -16.10
N PHE A 75 -13.84 -24.93 -15.64
CA PHE A 75 -15.29 -24.78 -15.61
C PHE A 75 -15.90 -24.75 -17.03
N LYS A 76 -15.26 -24.03 -17.98
CA LYS A 76 -15.62 -24.02 -19.40
C LYS A 76 -15.61 -25.42 -20.02
N ILE A 77 -14.78 -26.35 -19.52
CA ILE A 77 -14.78 -27.75 -19.97
C ILE A 77 -15.99 -28.51 -19.40
N LYS A 78 -16.26 -28.36 -18.10
CA LYS A 78 -17.37 -29.05 -17.41
C LYS A 78 -18.73 -28.69 -17.99
N MET A 79 -18.94 -27.41 -18.30
CA MET A 79 -20.22 -26.93 -18.82
C MET A 79 -20.56 -27.39 -20.24
N LYS A 80 -19.64 -28.06 -20.96
CA LYS A 80 -19.90 -28.56 -22.33
C LYS A 80 -21.02 -29.59 -22.40
N ASN A 81 -21.29 -30.26 -21.28
CA ASN A 81 -22.33 -31.29 -21.19
C ASN A 81 -23.68 -30.74 -20.70
N GLU A 82 -23.75 -29.45 -20.40
CA GLU A 82 -24.98 -28.80 -19.94
C GLU A 82 -25.94 -28.53 -21.10
N ASN A 83 -27.22 -28.36 -20.77
CA ASN A 83 -28.22 -27.92 -21.74
C ASN A 83 -27.98 -26.44 -22.15
N ALA A 84 -28.58 -26.03 -23.27
CA ALA A 84 -28.33 -24.71 -23.87
C ALA A 84 -28.69 -23.54 -22.95
N ASP A 85 -29.79 -23.64 -22.19
CA ASP A 85 -30.24 -22.57 -21.30
C ASP A 85 -29.29 -22.40 -20.12
N VAL A 86 -28.87 -23.50 -19.50
CA VAL A 86 -27.87 -23.52 -18.42
C VAL A 86 -26.53 -23.00 -18.92
N LYS A 87 -26.12 -23.43 -20.11
CA LYS A 87 -24.88 -22.98 -20.74
C LYS A 87 -24.86 -21.46 -20.94
N ALA A 88 -25.95 -20.88 -21.45
CA ALA A 88 -26.07 -19.43 -21.66
C ALA A 88 -26.00 -18.64 -20.33
N ILE A 89 -26.54 -19.19 -19.24
CA ILE A 89 -26.43 -18.58 -17.90
C ILE A 89 -24.98 -18.61 -17.41
N TYR A 90 -24.28 -19.74 -17.59
CA TYR A 90 -22.89 -19.88 -17.19
C TYR A 90 -21.94 -19.03 -18.03
N GLU A 91 -22.15 -18.93 -19.34
CA GLU A 91 -21.35 -18.06 -20.23
C GLU A 91 -21.37 -16.61 -19.72
N LYS A 92 -22.54 -16.08 -19.38
CA LYS A 92 -22.66 -14.72 -18.80
C LYS A 92 -21.94 -14.56 -17.47
N GLN A 93 -22.03 -15.56 -16.58
CA GLN A 93 -21.34 -15.49 -15.28
C GLN A 93 -19.82 -15.57 -15.45
N ILE A 94 -19.35 -16.41 -16.36
CA ILE A 94 -17.94 -16.54 -16.71
C ILE A 94 -17.40 -15.24 -17.29
N ASP A 95 -18.11 -14.61 -18.23
CA ASP A 95 -17.68 -13.35 -18.83
C ASP A 95 -17.49 -12.27 -17.76
N LEU A 96 -18.44 -12.16 -16.82
CA LEU A 96 -18.33 -11.24 -15.69
C LEU A 96 -17.14 -11.57 -14.77
N LEU A 97 -16.89 -12.85 -14.51
CA LEU A 97 -15.76 -13.29 -13.68
C LEU A 97 -14.42 -13.04 -14.37
N GLU A 98 -14.32 -13.25 -15.69
CA GLU A 98 -13.13 -12.93 -16.49
C GLU A 98 -12.86 -11.42 -16.48
N GLU A 99 -13.89 -10.61 -16.69
CA GLU A 99 -13.80 -9.15 -16.65
C GLU A 99 -13.30 -8.66 -15.29
N ARG A 100 -13.93 -9.10 -14.20
CA ARG A 100 -13.53 -8.72 -12.83
C ARG A 100 -12.11 -9.18 -12.50
N ASN A 101 -11.73 -10.40 -12.86
CA ASN A 101 -10.39 -10.92 -12.60
C ASN A 101 -9.31 -10.12 -13.37
N ASN A 102 -9.62 -9.69 -14.60
CA ASN A 102 -8.75 -8.80 -15.38
C ASN A 102 -8.68 -7.39 -14.78
N ALA A 103 -9.81 -6.84 -14.34
CA ALA A 103 -9.87 -5.54 -13.67
C ALA A 103 -9.02 -5.54 -12.39
N MET A 104 -9.05 -6.62 -11.60
CA MET A 104 -8.17 -6.77 -10.43
C MET A 104 -6.69 -6.75 -10.80
N LYS A 105 -6.31 -7.42 -11.91
CA LYS A 105 -4.94 -7.36 -12.40
C LYS A 105 -4.54 -5.92 -12.77
N LEU A 106 -5.39 -5.21 -13.51
CA LEU A 106 -5.14 -3.83 -13.91
C LEU A 106 -5.02 -2.91 -12.70
N LYS A 107 -5.89 -3.07 -11.68
CA LYS A 107 -5.83 -2.32 -10.42
C LYS A 107 -4.51 -2.56 -9.68
N LEU A 108 -4.00 -3.79 -9.68
CA LEU A 108 -2.70 -4.14 -9.09
C LEU A 108 -1.52 -3.52 -9.86
N ASP A 109 -1.55 -3.61 -11.18
CA ASP A 109 -0.50 -3.07 -12.06
C ASP A 109 -0.46 -1.53 -11.99
N ALA A 110 -1.62 -0.88 -11.85
CA ALA A 110 -1.75 0.57 -11.73
C ALA A 110 -1.29 1.13 -10.38
N TYR A 111 -1.14 0.29 -9.35
CA TYR A 111 -0.64 0.74 -8.06
C TYR A 111 0.81 1.21 -8.19
N GLN A 112 1.04 2.50 -7.89
CA GLN A 112 2.37 3.08 -7.82
C GLN A 112 2.89 3.01 -6.39
N ILE A 113 4.20 2.90 -6.23
CA ILE A 113 4.85 2.86 -4.92
C ILE A 113 4.81 4.27 -4.34
N ASN A 114 3.84 4.50 -3.47
CA ASN A 114 3.56 5.80 -2.85
C ASN A 114 3.88 5.76 -1.35
N GLU A 115 3.27 6.63 -0.55
CA GLU A 115 3.36 6.63 0.91
C GLU A 115 2.77 5.35 1.52
N LYS A 116 3.26 4.98 2.72
CA LYS A 116 2.86 3.75 3.41
C LYS A 116 1.38 3.70 3.80
N ASP A 117 0.77 4.86 4.07
CA ASP A 117 -0.66 4.92 4.41
C ASP A 117 -1.55 4.64 3.19
N ASP A 118 -1.13 5.06 1.99
CA ASP A 118 -1.81 4.73 0.74
C ASP A 118 -1.75 3.22 0.47
N TRP A 119 -0.60 2.60 0.77
CA TRP A 119 -0.43 1.17 0.62
C TRP A 119 -1.39 0.35 1.49
N ARG A 120 -1.55 0.74 2.76
CA ARG A 120 -2.44 0.02 3.68
C ARG A 120 -3.90 0.11 3.21
N LYS A 121 -4.35 1.30 2.82
CA LYS A 121 -5.71 1.50 2.28
C LYS A 121 -5.92 0.68 1.01
N PHE A 122 -4.96 0.75 0.09
CA PHE A 122 -4.99 -0.04 -1.13
C PHE A 122 -5.14 -1.54 -0.84
N LYS A 123 -4.30 -2.11 0.04
CA LYS A 123 -4.40 -3.54 0.40
C LYS A 123 -5.75 -3.90 1.00
N THR A 124 -6.29 -3.06 1.88
CA THR A 124 -7.60 -3.33 2.51
C THR A 124 -8.71 -3.39 1.47
N GLU A 125 -8.81 -2.39 0.61
CA GLU A 125 -9.83 -2.34 -0.45
C GLU A 125 -9.63 -3.46 -1.47
N PHE A 126 -8.39 -3.67 -1.92
CA PHE A 126 -8.07 -4.71 -2.89
C PHE A 126 -8.38 -6.11 -2.38
N ASN A 127 -8.06 -6.40 -1.11
CA ASN A 127 -8.39 -7.68 -0.50
C ASN A 127 -9.90 -7.90 -0.40
N HIS A 128 -10.65 -6.87 -0.04
CA HIS A 128 -12.10 -6.94 -0.01
C HIS A 128 -12.67 -7.30 -1.40
N ASP A 129 -12.23 -6.60 -2.45
CA ASP A 129 -12.67 -6.88 -3.82
C ASP A 129 -12.28 -8.31 -4.27
N MET A 130 -11.08 -8.78 -3.89
CA MET A 130 -10.62 -10.15 -4.19
C MET A 130 -11.44 -11.21 -3.45
N ASP A 131 -11.83 -10.96 -2.20
CA ASP A 131 -12.65 -11.87 -1.41
C ASP A 131 -14.07 -11.99 -1.99
N GLU A 132 -14.64 -10.87 -2.43
CA GLU A 132 -15.92 -10.87 -3.15
C GLU A 132 -15.84 -11.63 -4.48
N LEU A 133 -14.75 -11.44 -5.23
CA LEU A 133 -14.51 -12.19 -6.45
C LEU A 133 -14.38 -13.69 -6.16
N GLY A 134 -13.68 -14.08 -5.10
CA GLY A 134 -13.56 -15.47 -4.65
C GLY A 134 -14.90 -16.12 -4.28
N LYS A 135 -15.81 -15.36 -3.65
CA LYS A 135 -17.18 -15.81 -3.39
C LYS A 135 -17.95 -16.02 -4.69
N ALA A 136 -17.85 -15.10 -5.64
CA ALA A 136 -18.52 -15.24 -6.95
C ALA A 136 -18.04 -16.49 -7.72
N PHE A 137 -16.75 -16.85 -7.61
CA PHE A 137 -16.24 -18.12 -8.16
C PHE A 137 -16.83 -19.36 -7.45
N SER A 138 -17.04 -19.27 -6.14
CA SER A 138 -17.61 -20.36 -5.35
C SER A 138 -19.10 -20.54 -5.62
N ASP A 139 -19.85 -19.45 -5.82
CA ASP A 139 -21.27 -19.50 -6.18
C ASP A 139 -21.51 -20.16 -7.55
N LEU A 140 -20.53 -20.06 -8.46
CA LEU A 140 -20.57 -20.73 -9.76
C LEU A 140 -20.55 -22.27 -9.61
N THR A 141 -19.91 -22.82 -8.58
CA THR A 141 -19.88 -24.28 -8.34
C THR A 141 -21.06 -24.79 -7.54
N ILE A 142 -21.61 -24.00 -6.61
CA ILE A 142 -22.73 -24.42 -5.76
C ILE A 142 -24.01 -24.63 -6.58
N LYS A 143 -24.22 -23.83 -7.64
CA LYS A 143 -25.34 -24.01 -8.58
C LYS A 143 -25.26 -25.31 -9.41
N ASN A 144 -24.19 -26.09 -9.30
CA ASN A 144 -24.00 -27.38 -9.99
C ASN A 144 -24.20 -28.61 -9.08
N VAL A 145 -24.59 -28.44 -7.81
CA VAL A 145 -24.72 -29.55 -6.83
C VAL A 145 -26.17 -29.89 -6.47
N ASN A 146 -27.17 -29.25 -7.09
CA ASN A 146 -28.60 -29.55 -6.88
C ASN A 146 -29.33 -29.87 -8.18
#